data_AF-A0AAD4SEL6-F1
#
_entry.id   AF-A0AAD4SEL6-F1
#
_cell.length_a   1.000
_cell.length_b   1.000
_cell.length_c   1.000
_cell.angle_alpha   90.00
_cell.angle_beta   90.00
_cell.angle_gamma   90.00
#
_symmetry.space_group_name_H-M   'P 1'
#
loop_
_entity.id
_entity.type
_entity.pdbx_description
1 polymer ?
#
loop_
_entity_poly.entity_id
_entity_poly.type
_entity_poly.pdbx_seq_one_letter_code
_entity_poly.pdbx_strand_id
1 'polypeptide(L)'
;MVRYTSGPTTSVTNNQPLESNSQGSNHNHQHTNKENRVEDAENEKKLRWLRSQVIGDNLEFETPFGKRRLLYADHTASGRPLHYIENYIIQNVLPFYGNTHTSDSYVGQKTSKMVKEATEYVKKSLGGSLDDALLFCGSGTTAAIKRLQEVMGIWVPSVLRDRIIQNQILKNEERWIVFVGPYEHHSNILSWRQSIAEVIEIGLDDDGLVDMKSLRFQLEKFKPENRPMLGSFSACSNVTGIIVDTRAITCLLHNYGAFACFDFAASASYVDIDMRSGNIDGYDAIFLSPHKFLGGPGTPGILMMNKALYELRSSPPSTCGGGTVTYVNDFNAKDTIYYDDIEEREDAGTAPIIQKIRTSLSFWVKEYVGYSLIENKEQFYIEKALERLLPNPNIWVLGNTRVKRLAILSFLVFPETTSSTSSFVDERKISLFMSRESGKPLHGPFAAKLLNDLFGIQARGGCACAAPYGNHLLGVDENLSLSFRATIQKGYLGVKPGWTRISFPYYMSKEEFDFILSALEFISIYGNRFLPLYSFNWKTGEWTFRRKSVKDSLMRDNQKNLVQLIDKLSLTSMKPNDNCIRKFDDAHKSKNDLLGTESFTMYLNDAKSIADSLLNFCRERKVPVDINANLAYFAI
;
A
#
# COMPACT_ATOMS: atom_id res chain seq x y z
N MET A 1 -39.14 -31.04 13.20
CA MET A 1 -39.74 -32.38 13.33
C MET A 1 -39.11 -33.30 12.27
N VAL A 2 -37.92 -33.83 12.52
CA VAL A 2 -37.43 -35.18 12.13
C VAL A 2 -36.25 -35.42 13.07
N ARG A 3 -36.37 -36.44 13.91
CA ARG A 3 -35.37 -36.92 14.88
C ARG A 3 -34.44 -37.90 14.17
N TYR A 4 -33.17 -37.93 14.56
CA TYR A 4 -32.39 -39.17 14.48
C TYR A 4 -31.61 -39.39 15.78
N THR A 5 -31.59 -40.66 16.16
CA THR A 5 -31.45 -41.25 17.49
C THR A 5 -30.04 -41.75 17.78
N SER A 6 -29.78 -41.93 19.06
CA SER A 6 -28.54 -42.36 19.70
C SER A 6 -28.33 -43.89 19.76
N GLY A 7 -27.05 -44.30 19.65
CA GLY A 7 -26.38 -45.43 20.35
C GLY A 7 -26.40 -46.82 19.69
N PRO A 8 -25.55 -47.80 20.12
CA PRO A 8 -24.48 -47.73 21.11
C PRO A 8 -23.13 -48.42 20.70
N THR A 9 -22.19 -48.35 21.65
CA THR A 9 -20.83 -48.91 21.75
C THR A 9 -20.71 -50.43 21.63
N THR A 10 -19.59 -50.93 21.06
CA THR A 10 -18.91 -52.17 21.51
C THR A 10 -17.40 -52.10 21.21
N SER A 11 -16.62 -52.49 22.21
CA SER A 11 -15.16 -52.64 22.23
C SER A 11 -14.77 -54.11 22.05
N VAL A 12 -13.84 -54.44 21.15
CA VAL A 12 -13.03 -55.67 21.25
C VAL A 12 -11.61 -55.40 20.72
N THR A 13 -10.64 -55.71 21.56
CA THR A 13 -9.19 -55.74 21.37
C THR A 13 -8.76 -56.87 20.42
N ASN A 14 -7.76 -56.65 19.56
CA ASN A 14 -6.75 -57.67 19.26
C ASN A 14 -5.46 -57.09 18.64
N ASN A 15 -4.34 -57.65 19.09
CA ASN A 15 -2.95 -57.28 18.83
C ASN A 15 -2.31 -58.16 17.72
N GLN A 16 -1.45 -57.53 16.90
CA GLN A 16 -0.32 -58.06 16.08
C GLN A 16 -0.59 -58.86 14.78
N PRO A 17 0.37 -58.93 13.83
CA PRO A 17 1.20 -57.87 13.24
C PRO A 17 1.07 -57.83 11.69
N LEU A 18 1.21 -56.65 11.08
CA LEU A 18 1.19 -56.50 9.61
C LEU A 18 2.56 -56.84 9.00
N GLU A 19 2.61 -57.94 8.25
CA GLU A 19 3.66 -58.21 7.27
C GLU A 19 3.52 -57.30 6.06
N SER A 20 4.67 -56.85 5.57
CA SER A 20 4.91 -55.98 4.44
C SER A 20 4.32 -56.49 3.12
N ASN A 21 3.60 -55.61 2.41
CA ASN A 21 3.54 -55.68 0.95
C ASN A 21 3.61 -54.27 0.35
N SER A 22 4.81 -53.89 -0.05
CA SER A 22 5.17 -52.66 -0.74
C SER A 22 4.95 -52.79 -2.24
N GLN A 23 3.71 -52.66 -2.72
CA GLN A 23 3.43 -52.41 -4.14
C GLN A 23 2.18 -51.54 -4.26
N GLY A 24 2.35 -50.22 -4.13
CA GLY A 24 1.24 -49.27 -4.24
C GLY A 24 1.57 -47.79 -4.04
N SER A 25 2.81 -47.34 -4.25
CA SER A 25 3.19 -45.92 -4.02
C SER A 25 3.58 -45.13 -5.28
N ASN A 26 3.75 -45.77 -6.44
CA ASN A 26 4.22 -45.07 -7.65
C ASN A 26 3.12 -44.46 -8.54
N HIS A 27 1.85 -44.88 -8.40
CA HIS A 27 0.76 -44.31 -9.21
C HIS A 27 0.15 -43.03 -8.61
N ASN A 28 0.12 -42.88 -7.29
CA ASN A 28 -0.43 -41.67 -6.65
C ASN A 28 0.51 -40.46 -6.78
N HIS A 29 1.84 -40.65 -6.74
CA HIS A 29 2.80 -39.55 -6.92
C HIS A 29 2.89 -39.00 -8.34
N GLN A 30 2.59 -39.81 -9.36
CA GLN A 30 2.56 -39.34 -10.75
C GLN A 30 1.27 -38.58 -11.08
N HIS A 31 0.14 -38.95 -10.47
CA HIS A 31 -1.14 -38.25 -10.66
C HIS A 31 -1.12 -36.85 -10.02
N THR A 32 -0.64 -36.74 -8.78
CA THR A 32 -0.52 -35.45 -8.07
C THR A 32 0.47 -34.49 -8.75
N ASN A 33 1.60 -35.01 -9.28
CA ASN A 33 2.57 -34.18 -10.00
C ASN A 33 2.06 -33.70 -11.36
N LYS A 34 1.12 -34.43 -11.99
CA LYS A 34 0.53 -34.03 -13.27
C LYS A 34 -0.59 -33.01 -13.05
N GLU A 35 -1.40 -33.18 -12.03
CA GLU A 35 -2.46 -32.24 -11.63
C GLU A 35 -1.87 -30.89 -11.19
N ASN A 36 -0.85 -30.89 -10.33
CA ASN A 36 -0.15 -29.66 -9.92
C ASN A 36 0.46 -28.90 -11.12
N ARG A 37 1.02 -29.61 -12.09
CA ARG A 37 1.58 -28.98 -13.31
C ARG A 37 0.50 -28.36 -14.22
N VAL A 38 -0.70 -28.93 -14.24
CA VAL A 38 -1.82 -28.37 -15.02
C VAL A 38 -2.37 -27.12 -14.35
N GLU A 39 -2.54 -27.16 -13.03
CA GLU A 39 -2.97 -26.01 -12.23
C GLU A 39 -1.97 -24.84 -12.33
N ASP A 40 -0.68 -25.12 -12.22
CA ASP A 40 0.38 -24.11 -12.40
C ASP A 40 0.34 -23.45 -13.79
N ALA A 41 0.09 -24.24 -14.84
CA ALA A 41 -0.02 -23.72 -16.21
C ALA A 41 -1.27 -22.84 -16.40
N GLU A 42 -2.39 -23.19 -15.77
CA GLU A 42 -3.61 -22.38 -15.81
C GLU A 42 -3.45 -21.07 -15.01
N ASN A 43 -2.86 -21.14 -13.82
CA ASN A 43 -2.55 -19.98 -13.00
C ASN A 43 -1.61 -19.01 -13.72
N GLU A 44 -0.56 -19.52 -14.37
CA GLU A 44 0.34 -18.69 -15.16
C GLU A 44 -0.37 -18.07 -16.36
N LYS A 45 -1.31 -18.77 -17.01
CA LYS A 45 -2.14 -18.21 -18.08
C LYS A 45 -2.98 -17.02 -17.58
N LYS A 46 -3.59 -17.11 -16.39
CA LYS A 46 -4.34 -16.00 -15.77
C LYS A 46 -3.44 -14.79 -15.52
N LEU A 47 -2.27 -15.00 -14.92
CA LEU A 47 -1.33 -13.91 -14.62
C LEU A 47 -0.77 -13.28 -15.90
N ARG A 48 -0.50 -14.08 -16.94
CA ARG A 48 -0.06 -13.58 -18.25
C ARG A 48 -1.13 -12.75 -18.94
N TRP A 49 -2.38 -13.18 -18.88
CA TRP A 49 -3.51 -12.37 -19.35
C TRP A 49 -3.58 -11.06 -18.58
N LEU A 50 -3.44 -11.10 -17.25
CA LEU A 50 -3.51 -9.90 -16.43
C LEU A 50 -2.41 -8.89 -16.78
N ARG A 51 -1.16 -9.36 -16.93
CA ARG A 51 -0.05 -8.54 -17.45
C ARG A 51 -0.38 -7.91 -18.80
N SER A 52 -1.03 -8.65 -19.71
CA SER A 52 -1.43 -8.11 -21.01
C SER A 52 -2.52 -7.04 -20.95
N GLN A 53 -3.28 -6.96 -19.86
CA GLN A 53 -4.30 -5.94 -19.69
C GLN A 53 -3.73 -4.63 -19.11
N VAL A 54 -2.52 -4.63 -18.54
CA VAL A 54 -1.96 -3.43 -17.90
C VAL A 54 -1.71 -2.33 -18.91
N ILE A 55 -2.41 -1.21 -18.76
CA ILE A 55 -2.23 -0.05 -19.64
C ILE A 55 -0.87 0.60 -19.36
N GLY A 56 -0.13 0.85 -20.43
CA GLY A 56 1.23 1.40 -20.39
C GLY A 56 2.30 0.37 -20.04
N ASP A 57 1.97 -0.92 -20.03
CA ASP A 57 2.99 -1.97 -20.06
C ASP A 57 3.83 -1.84 -21.35
N ASN A 58 5.14 -2.06 -21.24
CA ASN A 58 6.15 -1.88 -22.30
C ASN A 58 6.34 -0.44 -22.81
N LEU A 59 5.77 0.57 -22.14
CA LEU A 59 6.03 1.97 -22.50
C LEU A 59 7.48 2.33 -22.13
N GLU A 60 8.19 2.97 -23.03
CA GLU A 60 9.51 3.52 -22.78
C GLU A 60 9.45 5.03 -22.56
N PHE A 61 10.39 5.55 -21.79
CA PHE A 61 10.56 6.98 -21.60
C PHE A 61 12.04 7.36 -21.59
N GLU A 62 12.32 8.63 -21.89
CA GLU A 62 13.68 9.15 -21.93
C GLU A 62 14.20 9.42 -20.51
N THR A 63 15.42 8.94 -20.25
CA THR A 63 16.17 9.22 -19.01
C THR A 63 17.48 9.92 -19.35
N PRO A 64 18.21 10.46 -18.36
CA PRO A 64 19.58 10.94 -18.57
C PRO A 64 20.55 9.89 -19.15
N PHE A 65 20.22 8.60 -19.08
CA PHE A 65 21.05 7.49 -19.53
C PHE A 65 20.46 6.75 -20.74
N GLY A 66 19.55 7.41 -21.47
CA GLY A 66 18.87 6.88 -22.65
C GLY A 66 17.47 6.36 -22.35
N LYS A 67 16.85 5.69 -23.32
CA LYS A 67 15.51 5.12 -23.16
C LYS A 67 15.49 4.00 -22.15
N ARG A 68 14.47 3.98 -21.30
CA ARG A 68 14.20 2.88 -20.37
C ARG A 68 12.74 2.48 -20.44
N ARG A 69 12.47 1.17 -20.38
CA ARG A 69 11.12 0.65 -20.15
C ARG A 69 10.62 1.10 -18.78
N LEU A 70 9.39 1.58 -18.71
CA LEU A 70 8.70 1.89 -17.46
C LEU A 70 8.35 0.59 -16.75
N LEU A 71 9.09 0.27 -15.69
CA LEU A 71 8.82 -0.87 -14.81
C LEU A 71 8.23 -0.36 -13.50
N TYR A 72 6.95 -0.60 -13.27
CA TYR A 72 6.25 -0.03 -12.12
C TYR A 72 6.40 -0.92 -10.87
N ALA A 73 6.96 -0.36 -9.79
CA ALA A 73 7.20 -1.07 -8.53
C ALA A 73 6.63 -0.33 -7.30
N ASP A 74 5.69 0.61 -7.48
CA ASP A 74 5.03 1.39 -6.41
C ASP A 74 3.54 1.02 -6.25
N HIS A 75 3.21 -0.27 -6.42
CA HIS A 75 1.85 -0.81 -6.31
C HIS A 75 1.20 -0.58 -4.94
N THR A 76 1.99 -0.48 -3.87
CA THR A 76 1.47 -0.09 -2.54
C THR A 76 0.83 1.31 -2.53
N ALA A 77 1.27 2.21 -3.42
CA ALA A 77 0.69 3.54 -3.53
C ALA A 77 -0.58 3.57 -4.38
N SER A 78 -0.57 2.91 -5.54
CA SER A 78 -1.71 2.84 -6.45
C SER A 78 -1.59 1.63 -7.37
N GLY A 79 -2.72 1.05 -7.77
CA GLY A 79 -2.78 0.04 -8.81
C GLY A 79 -2.60 0.67 -10.18
N ARG A 80 -2.46 -0.18 -11.21
CA ARG A 80 -2.40 0.23 -12.61
C ARG A 80 -3.76 0.04 -13.29
N PRO A 81 -4.17 0.89 -14.24
CA PRO A 81 -5.42 0.71 -14.96
C PRO A 81 -5.33 -0.47 -15.95
N LEU A 82 -6.49 -1.07 -16.26
CA LEU A 82 -6.58 -2.25 -17.13
C LEU A 82 -7.40 -1.98 -18.39
N HIS A 83 -6.91 -2.42 -19.55
CA HIS A 83 -7.62 -2.34 -20.83
C HIS A 83 -9.00 -2.98 -20.74
N TYR A 84 -9.12 -4.15 -20.10
CA TYR A 84 -10.40 -4.83 -19.91
C TYR A 84 -11.46 -3.94 -19.25
N ILE A 85 -11.10 -3.30 -18.13
CA ILE A 85 -12.03 -2.44 -17.38
C ILE A 85 -12.37 -1.17 -18.16
N GLU A 86 -11.36 -0.49 -18.70
CA GLU A 86 -11.61 0.77 -19.41
C GLU A 86 -12.42 0.53 -20.70
N ASN A 87 -12.15 -0.56 -21.42
CA ASN A 87 -12.96 -0.94 -22.59
C ASN A 87 -14.39 -1.30 -22.19
N TYR A 88 -14.58 -2.03 -21.08
CA TYR A 88 -15.92 -2.34 -20.58
C TYR A 88 -16.71 -1.07 -20.26
N ILE A 89 -16.10 -0.12 -19.57
CA ILE A 89 -16.73 1.17 -19.24
C ILE A 89 -17.09 1.93 -20.52
N ILE A 90 -16.16 2.06 -21.46
CA ILE A 90 -16.36 2.77 -22.73
C ILE A 90 -17.46 2.14 -23.58
N GLN A 91 -17.55 0.81 -23.61
CA GLN A 91 -18.45 0.10 -24.52
C GLN A 91 -19.82 -0.21 -23.90
N ASN A 92 -19.89 -0.41 -22.59
CA ASN A 92 -21.10 -0.94 -21.93
C ASN A 92 -21.72 0.01 -20.90
N VAL A 93 -20.95 0.97 -20.37
CA VAL A 93 -21.45 1.92 -19.34
C VAL A 93 -21.73 3.27 -19.96
N LEU A 94 -20.72 3.92 -20.55
CA LEU A 94 -20.84 5.29 -21.07
C LEU A 94 -21.95 5.47 -22.13
N PRO A 95 -22.18 4.53 -23.07
CA PRO A 95 -23.22 4.71 -24.09
C PRO A 95 -24.65 4.72 -23.52
N PHE A 96 -24.85 4.17 -22.32
CA PHE A 96 -26.15 4.08 -21.65
C PHE A 96 -26.22 4.91 -20.37
N TYR A 97 -25.28 5.83 -20.18
CA TYR A 97 -25.17 6.61 -18.97
C TYR A 97 -26.38 7.53 -18.77
N GLY A 98 -27.06 7.37 -17.62
CA GLY A 98 -28.11 8.24 -17.13
C GLY A 98 -27.97 8.46 -15.62
N ASN A 99 -28.45 9.59 -15.11
CA ASN A 99 -28.39 9.87 -13.67
C ASN A 99 -29.28 8.87 -12.88
N THR A 100 -28.87 8.50 -11.66
CA THR A 100 -29.44 7.36 -10.91
C THR A 100 -30.58 7.69 -9.95
N HIS A 101 -31.22 8.84 -10.12
CA HIS A 101 -32.31 9.30 -9.23
C HIS A 101 -33.70 9.24 -9.86
N THR A 102 -33.79 8.86 -11.14
CA THR A 102 -35.05 8.61 -11.84
C THR A 102 -34.93 7.36 -12.70
N SER A 103 -35.84 6.41 -12.51
CA SER A 103 -35.84 5.12 -13.24
C SER A 103 -36.85 5.05 -14.37
N ASP A 104 -37.55 6.14 -14.68
CA ASP A 104 -38.61 6.16 -15.71
C ASP A 104 -38.04 6.07 -17.14
N SER A 105 -36.80 6.54 -17.33
CA SER A 105 -36.10 6.45 -18.62
C SER A 105 -35.26 5.18 -18.71
N TYR A 106 -35.11 4.63 -19.92
CA TYR A 106 -34.29 3.43 -20.16
C TYR A 106 -32.86 3.56 -19.61
N VAL A 107 -32.20 4.70 -19.83
CA VAL A 107 -30.82 4.92 -19.37
C VAL A 107 -30.72 5.11 -17.85
N GLY A 108 -31.71 5.79 -17.25
CA GLY A 108 -31.80 5.95 -15.80
C GLY A 108 -32.02 4.61 -15.09
N GLN A 109 -32.96 3.79 -15.58
CA GLN A 109 -33.19 2.43 -15.07
C GLN A 109 -31.96 1.54 -15.21
N LYS A 110 -31.34 1.53 -16.40
CA LYS A 110 -30.17 0.68 -16.69
C LYS A 110 -28.97 1.05 -15.83
N THR A 111 -28.66 2.34 -15.70
CA THR A 111 -27.53 2.80 -14.88
C THR A 111 -27.78 2.54 -13.40
N SER A 112 -29.00 2.78 -12.90
CA SER A 112 -29.36 2.50 -11.50
C SER A 112 -29.23 1.03 -11.17
N LYS A 113 -29.65 0.14 -12.08
CA LYS A 113 -29.45 -1.30 -11.95
C LYS A 113 -27.96 -1.68 -11.89
N MET A 114 -27.13 -1.18 -12.80
CA MET A 114 -25.69 -1.46 -12.81
C MET A 114 -25.00 -1.00 -11.51
N VAL A 115 -25.38 0.17 -10.99
CA VAL A 115 -24.83 0.68 -9.73
C VAL A 115 -25.27 -0.21 -8.56
N LYS A 116 -26.54 -0.61 -8.50
CA LYS A 116 -27.03 -1.52 -7.46
C LYS A 116 -26.29 -2.87 -7.48
N GLU A 117 -26.17 -3.48 -8.65
CA GLU A 117 -25.42 -4.75 -8.82
C GLU A 117 -23.95 -4.59 -8.42
N ALA A 118 -23.32 -3.47 -8.79
CA ALA A 118 -21.94 -3.16 -8.39
C ALA A 118 -21.78 -3.01 -6.87
N THR A 119 -22.71 -2.31 -6.21
CA THR A 119 -22.75 -2.14 -4.75
C THR A 119 -22.93 -3.47 -4.03
N GLU A 120 -23.93 -4.26 -4.44
CA GLU A 120 -24.21 -5.58 -3.86
C GLU A 120 -23.02 -6.54 -4.03
N TYR A 121 -22.38 -6.50 -5.20
CA TYR A 121 -21.18 -7.30 -5.48
C TYR A 121 -20.04 -6.95 -4.53
N VAL A 122 -19.68 -5.66 -4.42
CA VAL A 122 -18.60 -5.21 -3.51
C VAL A 122 -18.92 -5.56 -2.06
N LYS A 123 -20.17 -5.37 -1.62
CA LYS A 123 -20.61 -5.69 -0.25
C LYS A 123 -20.45 -7.18 0.04
N LYS A 124 -20.87 -8.04 -0.89
CA LYS A 124 -20.73 -9.49 -0.79
C LYS A 124 -19.26 -9.92 -0.77
N SER A 125 -18.41 -9.34 -1.63
CA SER A 125 -16.98 -9.62 -1.68
C SER A 125 -16.21 -9.26 -0.39
N LEU A 126 -16.82 -8.45 0.49
CA LEU A 126 -16.27 -8.07 1.79
C LEU A 126 -16.90 -8.85 2.96
N GLY A 127 -17.77 -9.82 2.68
CA GLY A 127 -18.52 -10.58 3.70
C GLY A 127 -19.59 -9.74 4.41
N GLY A 128 -20.09 -8.69 3.77
CA GLY A 128 -21.10 -7.80 4.35
C GLY A 128 -22.48 -8.47 4.44
N SER A 129 -23.16 -8.25 5.56
CA SER A 129 -24.50 -8.74 5.85
C SER A 129 -25.56 -7.65 5.72
N LEU A 130 -26.82 -7.96 6.07
CA LEU A 130 -27.90 -6.97 6.14
C LEU A 130 -27.71 -5.96 7.29
N ASP A 131 -26.93 -6.33 8.31
CA ASP A 131 -26.60 -5.46 9.45
C ASP A 131 -25.44 -4.51 9.15
N ASP A 132 -24.86 -4.62 7.95
CA ASP A 132 -23.79 -3.76 7.48
C ASP A 132 -24.30 -2.74 6.46
N ALA A 133 -23.64 -1.59 6.40
CA ALA A 133 -23.84 -0.56 5.39
C ALA A 133 -22.53 -0.34 4.61
N LEU A 134 -22.62 -0.33 3.28
CA LEU A 134 -21.52 -0.03 2.37
C LEU A 134 -21.64 1.40 1.83
N LEU A 135 -20.67 2.25 2.15
CA LEU A 135 -20.61 3.63 1.69
C LEU A 135 -19.44 3.83 0.72
N PHE A 136 -19.74 4.46 -0.42
CA PHE A 136 -18.73 4.94 -1.37
C PHE A 136 -18.37 6.38 -1.01
N CYS A 137 -17.18 6.56 -0.46
CA CYS A 137 -16.75 7.83 0.10
C CYS A 137 -16.04 8.68 -0.97
N GLY A 138 -15.50 9.85 -0.57
CA GLY A 138 -14.62 10.63 -1.43
C GLY A 138 -13.29 9.92 -1.75
N SER A 139 -12.21 10.68 -1.85
CA SER A 139 -10.92 10.12 -2.28
C SER A 139 -10.25 9.22 -1.23
N GLY A 140 -10.26 7.91 -1.49
CA GLY A 140 -9.51 6.89 -0.74
C GLY A 140 -9.98 6.70 0.71
N THR A 141 -9.22 5.88 1.43
CA THR A 141 -9.48 5.51 2.82
C THR A 141 -9.59 6.72 3.76
N THR A 142 -8.87 7.81 3.47
CA THR A 142 -8.99 9.07 4.23
C THR A 142 -10.43 9.57 4.28
N ALA A 143 -11.15 9.53 3.16
CA ALA A 143 -12.54 9.94 3.11
C ALA A 143 -13.46 8.95 3.83
N ALA A 144 -13.13 7.65 3.81
CA ALA A 144 -13.87 6.61 4.54
C ALA A 144 -13.75 6.76 6.07
N ILE A 145 -12.53 6.98 6.58
CA ILE A 145 -12.31 7.24 8.01
C ILE A 145 -13.03 8.51 8.46
N LYS A 146 -12.94 9.59 7.67
CA LYS A 146 -13.68 10.82 7.96
C LYS A 146 -15.20 10.57 7.95
N ARG A 147 -15.72 9.83 6.97
CA ARG A 147 -17.14 9.50 6.90
C ARG A 147 -17.60 8.71 8.13
N LEU A 148 -16.80 7.75 8.59
CA LEU A 148 -17.08 7.02 9.83
C LEU A 148 -17.21 7.98 11.02
N GLN A 149 -16.28 8.93 11.17
CA GLN A 149 -16.35 9.93 12.23
C GLN A 149 -17.58 10.84 12.13
N GLU A 150 -18.02 11.18 10.91
CA GLU A 150 -19.23 11.98 10.70
C GLU A 150 -20.48 11.22 11.11
N VAL A 151 -20.64 9.98 10.67
CA VAL A 151 -21.84 9.16 10.96
C VAL A 151 -21.92 8.71 12.41
N MET A 152 -20.78 8.65 13.10
CA MET A 152 -20.70 8.45 14.57
C MET A 152 -20.93 9.74 15.36
N GLY A 153 -21.02 10.91 14.70
CA GLY A 153 -21.21 12.20 15.37
C GLY A 153 -19.99 12.73 16.13
N ILE A 154 -18.79 12.21 15.87
CA ILE A 154 -17.55 12.60 16.58
C ILE A 154 -16.64 13.54 15.76
N TRP A 155 -16.96 13.72 14.47
CA TRP A 155 -16.29 14.69 13.63
C TRP A 155 -16.78 16.10 13.91
N VAL A 156 -15.86 17.06 14.01
CA VAL A 156 -16.16 18.49 14.08
C VAL A 156 -15.13 19.28 13.26
N PRO A 157 -15.50 20.46 12.73
CA PRO A 157 -14.52 21.37 12.14
C PRO A 157 -13.41 21.72 13.15
N SER A 158 -12.15 21.74 12.69
CA SER A 158 -10.97 21.96 13.55
C SER A 158 -11.05 23.25 14.38
N VAL A 159 -11.64 24.31 13.82
CA VAL A 159 -11.83 25.61 14.50
C VAL A 159 -12.80 25.56 15.68
N LEU A 160 -13.68 24.55 15.74
CA LEU A 160 -14.64 24.36 16.83
C LEU A 160 -14.18 23.31 17.84
N ARG A 161 -13.30 22.39 17.44
CA ARG A 161 -12.84 21.26 18.25
C ARG A 161 -12.39 21.68 19.64
N ASP A 162 -11.44 22.61 19.72
CA ASP A 162 -10.86 23.00 21.01
C ASP A 162 -11.88 23.71 21.89
N ARG A 163 -12.82 24.48 21.30
CA ARG A 163 -13.92 25.11 22.04
C ARG A 163 -14.87 24.07 22.63
N ILE A 164 -15.19 23.02 21.86
CA ILE A 164 -16.08 21.93 22.32
C ILE A 164 -15.44 21.18 23.50
N ILE A 165 -14.15 20.87 23.39
CA ILE A 165 -13.41 20.14 24.44
C ILE A 165 -13.18 21.01 25.67
N GLN A 166 -12.70 22.25 25.52
CA GLN A 166 -12.37 23.14 26.63
C GLN A 166 -13.60 23.63 27.41
N ASN A 167 -14.71 23.90 26.71
CA ASN A 167 -15.95 24.32 27.36
C ASN A 167 -16.75 23.13 27.91
N GLN A 168 -16.23 21.90 27.84
CA GLN A 168 -16.86 20.68 28.34
C GLN A 168 -18.32 20.54 27.86
N ILE A 169 -18.55 20.84 26.57
CA ILE A 169 -19.90 20.75 25.98
C ILE A 169 -20.40 19.31 26.01
N LEU A 170 -19.49 18.36 25.82
CA LEU A 170 -19.74 16.93 26.02
C LEU A 170 -19.22 16.52 27.40
N LYS A 171 -20.02 15.71 28.09
CA LYS A 171 -19.56 15.03 29.30
C LYS A 171 -18.47 14.02 28.94
N ASN A 172 -17.60 13.71 29.90
CA ASN A 172 -16.49 12.79 29.63
C ASN A 172 -16.98 11.40 29.22
N GLU A 173 -18.11 10.96 29.79
CA GLU A 173 -18.76 9.68 29.50
C GLU A 173 -19.24 9.57 28.04
N GLU A 174 -19.52 10.71 27.39
CA GLU A 174 -19.96 10.80 26.00
C GLU A 174 -18.78 10.84 25.01
N ARG A 175 -17.56 11.08 25.51
CA ARG A 175 -16.37 11.18 24.67
C ARG A 175 -15.80 9.80 24.37
N TRP A 176 -15.85 9.42 23.10
CA TRP A 176 -15.24 8.21 22.60
C TRP A 176 -13.75 8.10 22.94
N ILE A 177 -13.31 6.88 23.24
CA ILE A 177 -11.89 6.52 23.33
C ILE A 177 -11.54 5.73 22.08
N VAL A 178 -10.51 6.19 21.37
CA VAL A 178 -10.06 5.57 20.13
C VAL A 178 -8.62 5.07 20.29
N PHE A 179 -8.45 3.76 20.25
CA PHE A 179 -7.13 3.12 20.24
C PHE A 179 -6.61 3.04 18.80
N VAL A 180 -5.40 3.51 18.55
CA VAL A 180 -4.75 3.43 17.23
C VAL A 180 -3.42 2.68 17.31
N GLY A 181 -3.07 1.99 16.24
CA GLY A 181 -1.87 1.16 16.20
C GLY A 181 -0.56 1.92 15.97
N PRO A 182 0.57 1.19 15.92
CA PRO A 182 1.87 1.78 15.65
C PRO A 182 2.16 1.95 14.14
N TYR A 183 1.42 1.26 13.28
CA TYR A 183 1.66 1.24 11.82
C TYR A 183 0.84 2.27 11.06
N GLU A 184 0.11 3.14 11.76
CA GLU A 184 -0.92 3.93 11.12
C GLU A 184 -0.39 4.85 10.03
N HIS A 185 -1.05 4.78 8.88
CA HIS A 185 -1.00 5.83 7.89
C HIS A 185 -1.51 7.14 8.52
N HIS A 186 -0.98 8.29 8.08
CA HIS A 186 -1.38 9.61 8.59
C HIS A 186 -2.90 9.82 8.64
N SER A 187 -3.62 9.27 7.67
CA SER A 187 -5.09 9.30 7.63
C SER A 187 -5.76 8.60 8.82
N ASN A 188 -5.18 7.52 9.34
CA ASN A 188 -5.72 6.74 10.46
C ASN A 188 -5.12 7.11 11.82
N ILE A 189 -4.44 8.25 11.92
CA ILE A 189 -3.97 8.82 13.20
C ILE A 189 -4.30 10.30 13.32
N LEU A 190 -4.00 11.11 12.30
CA LEU A 190 -4.29 12.54 12.33
C LEU A 190 -5.79 12.81 12.33
N SER A 191 -6.58 12.00 11.58
CA SER A 191 -8.04 12.15 11.55
C SER A 191 -8.64 11.96 12.94
N TRP A 192 -8.21 10.94 13.69
CA TRP A 192 -8.70 10.71 15.05
C TRP A 192 -8.23 11.78 16.03
N ARG A 193 -6.95 12.20 15.95
CA ARG A 193 -6.42 13.29 16.78
C ARG A 193 -7.18 14.61 16.59
N GLN A 194 -7.74 14.84 15.40
CA GLN A 194 -8.54 16.04 15.08
C GLN A 194 -10.06 15.85 15.28
N SER A 195 -10.50 14.69 15.76
CA SER A 195 -11.87 14.47 16.24
C SER A 195 -12.05 14.94 17.70
N ILE A 196 -13.26 14.83 18.24
CA ILE A 196 -13.54 15.10 19.67
C ILE A 196 -13.19 13.92 20.61
N ALA A 197 -12.83 12.77 20.03
CA ALA A 197 -12.42 11.58 20.78
C ALA A 197 -11.12 11.79 21.56
N GLU A 198 -10.91 10.96 22.57
CA GLU A 198 -9.62 10.78 23.23
C GLU A 198 -8.86 9.66 22.51
N VAL A 199 -7.67 9.97 22.00
CA VAL A 199 -6.88 9.03 21.19
C VAL A 199 -5.77 8.43 22.03
N ILE A 200 -5.69 7.10 22.05
CA ILE A 200 -4.69 6.32 22.77
C ILE A 200 -3.85 5.56 21.74
N GLU A 201 -2.56 5.89 21.68
CA GLU A 201 -1.62 5.27 20.73
C GLU A 201 -1.00 4.02 21.36
N ILE A 202 -1.19 2.87 20.70
CA ILE A 202 -0.59 1.60 21.06
C ILE A 202 0.75 1.47 20.34
N GLY A 203 1.81 1.24 21.11
CA GLY A 203 3.18 1.10 20.62
C GLY A 203 3.48 -0.25 19.98
N LEU A 204 4.78 -0.44 19.74
CA LEU A 204 5.35 -1.69 19.25
C LEU A 204 5.90 -2.50 20.41
N ASP A 205 5.86 -3.83 20.30
CA ASP A 205 6.61 -4.72 21.16
C ASP A 205 8.07 -4.88 20.71
N ASP A 206 8.83 -5.70 21.42
CA ASP A 206 10.26 -5.94 21.15
C ASP A 206 10.53 -6.60 19.77
N ASP A 207 9.52 -7.25 19.18
CA ASP A 207 9.58 -7.85 17.84
C ASP A 207 9.13 -6.85 16.75
N GLY A 208 8.80 -5.61 17.12
CA GLY A 208 8.30 -4.60 16.21
C GLY A 208 6.88 -4.90 15.71
N LEU A 209 6.09 -5.65 16.49
CA LEU A 209 4.67 -5.98 16.27
C LEU A 209 3.77 -5.10 17.14
N VAL A 210 2.46 -5.10 16.90
CA VAL A 210 1.50 -4.36 17.75
C VAL A 210 1.57 -4.89 19.18
N ASP A 211 1.83 -4.02 20.17
CA ASP A 211 1.92 -4.45 21.56
C ASP A 211 0.53 -4.79 22.14
N MET A 212 0.17 -6.07 22.05
CA MET A 212 -1.08 -6.61 22.57
C MET A 212 -1.21 -6.52 24.10
N LYS A 213 -0.08 -6.48 24.82
CA LYS A 213 -0.10 -6.33 26.30
C LYS A 213 -0.43 -4.88 26.66
N SER A 214 0.18 -3.92 25.98
CA SER A 214 -0.18 -2.50 26.12
C SER A 214 -1.64 -2.24 25.75
N LEU A 215 -2.12 -2.79 24.63
CA LEU A 215 -3.54 -2.66 24.25
C LEU A 215 -4.47 -3.19 25.34
N ARG A 216 -4.21 -4.40 25.87
CA ARG A 216 -4.99 -4.95 26.98
C ARG A 216 -4.97 -4.05 28.20
N PHE A 217 -3.79 -3.57 28.60
CA PHE A 217 -3.64 -2.69 29.76
C PHE A 217 -4.46 -1.40 29.60
N GLN A 218 -4.43 -0.77 28.42
CA GLN A 218 -5.23 0.43 28.18
C GLN A 218 -6.72 0.13 28.19
N LEU A 219 -7.17 -0.99 27.61
CA LEU A 219 -8.57 -1.40 27.67
C LEU A 219 -9.05 -1.65 29.10
N GLU A 220 -8.24 -2.31 29.93
CA GLU A 220 -8.51 -2.53 31.36
C GLU A 220 -8.63 -1.22 32.14
N LYS A 221 -7.75 -0.25 31.83
CA LYS A 221 -7.76 1.07 32.44
C LYS A 221 -9.04 1.84 32.14
N PHE A 222 -9.51 1.81 30.90
CA PHE A 222 -10.64 2.64 30.45
C PHE A 222 -12.01 1.97 30.61
N LYS A 223 -12.09 0.65 30.70
CA LYS A 223 -13.35 -0.09 30.89
C LYS A 223 -14.22 0.42 32.06
N PRO A 224 -13.68 0.77 33.24
CA PRO A 224 -14.47 1.31 34.35
C PRO A 224 -15.11 2.68 34.07
N GLU A 225 -14.63 3.45 33.09
CA GLU A 225 -15.16 4.78 32.75
C GLU A 225 -16.52 4.71 32.03
N ASN A 226 -16.94 3.53 31.55
CA ASN A 226 -18.19 3.32 30.82
C ASN A 226 -18.38 4.26 29.61
N ARG A 227 -17.26 4.63 28.98
CA ARG A 227 -17.21 5.43 27.74
C ARG A 227 -17.28 4.53 26.52
N PRO A 228 -17.83 4.98 25.38
CA PRO A 228 -17.77 4.23 24.15
C PRO A 228 -16.31 4.10 23.67
N MET A 229 -15.92 2.90 23.26
CA MET A 229 -14.54 2.57 22.88
C MET A 229 -14.48 1.99 21.47
N LEU A 230 -13.43 2.33 20.73
CA LEU A 230 -13.18 1.82 19.39
C LEU A 230 -11.67 1.63 19.17
N GLY A 231 -11.29 0.53 18.52
CA GLY A 231 -9.96 0.34 17.96
C GLY A 231 -9.94 0.65 16.47
N SER A 232 -8.96 1.41 16.00
CA SER A 232 -8.76 1.75 14.59
C SER A 232 -7.32 1.43 14.17
N PHE A 233 -7.10 0.23 13.63
CA PHE A 233 -5.76 -0.32 13.38
C PHE A 233 -5.52 -0.59 11.90
N SER A 234 -4.29 -0.37 11.42
CA SER A 234 -3.91 -0.82 10.08
C SER A 234 -3.80 -2.34 10.02
N ALA A 235 -4.51 -2.98 9.09
CA ALA A 235 -4.47 -4.43 8.86
C ALA A 235 -3.12 -4.88 8.24
N CYS A 236 -2.42 -3.96 7.58
CA CYS A 236 -1.09 -4.18 7.05
C CYS A 236 -0.31 -2.87 7.00
N SER A 237 0.97 -2.90 7.37
CA SER A 237 1.83 -1.74 7.25
C SER A 237 2.08 -1.38 5.78
N ASN A 238 1.76 -0.15 5.39
CA ASN A 238 2.12 0.36 4.06
C ASN A 238 3.63 0.63 3.90
N VAL A 239 4.39 0.54 4.99
CA VAL A 239 5.85 0.71 5.02
C VAL A 239 6.53 -0.64 4.87
N THR A 240 6.26 -1.55 5.80
CA THR A 240 7.00 -2.82 5.92
C THR A 240 6.22 -4.01 5.37
N GLY A 241 4.95 -3.84 4.97
CA GLY A 241 4.12 -4.95 4.52
C GLY A 241 3.73 -5.94 5.61
N ILE A 242 4.17 -5.75 6.86
CA ILE A 242 3.83 -6.63 8.00
C ILE A 242 2.32 -6.72 8.10
N ILE A 243 1.80 -7.96 8.08
CA ILE A 243 0.38 -8.24 8.23
C ILE A 243 0.07 -8.32 9.72
N VAL A 244 -0.96 -7.60 10.15
CA VAL A 244 -1.44 -7.62 11.53
C VAL A 244 -2.44 -8.75 11.71
N ASP A 245 -2.40 -9.44 12.85
CA ASP A 245 -3.46 -10.37 13.25
C ASP A 245 -4.69 -9.57 13.69
N THR A 246 -5.45 -9.14 12.69
CA THR A 246 -6.64 -8.31 12.88
C THR A 246 -7.69 -9.03 13.73
N ARG A 247 -7.82 -10.35 13.59
CA ARG A 247 -8.80 -11.16 14.33
C ARG A 247 -8.44 -11.24 15.82
N ALA A 248 -7.17 -11.42 16.16
CA ALA A 248 -6.73 -11.41 17.56
C ALA A 248 -6.97 -10.05 18.23
N ILE A 249 -6.69 -8.94 17.51
CA ILE A 249 -6.98 -7.58 17.99
C ILE A 249 -8.49 -7.40 18.19
N THR A 250 -9.31 -7.82 17.22
CA THR A 250 -10.77 -7.76 17.32
C THR A 250 -11.29 -8.49 18.55
N CYS A 251 -10.88 -9.74 18.77
CA CYS A 251 -11.31 -10.51 19.94
C CYS A 251 -10.94 -9.80 21.25
N LEU A 252 -9.74 -9.20 21.31
CA LEU A 252 -9.34 -8.43 22.48
C LEU A 252 -10.21 -7.18 22.68
N LEU A 253 -10.48 -6.40 21.63
CA LEU A 253 -11.35 -5.21 21.72
C LEU A 253 -12.77 -5.57 22.20
N HIS A 254 -13.38 -6.57 21.58
CA HIS A 254 -14.74 -7.00 21.90
C HIS A 254 -14.88 -7.55 23.32
N ASN A 255 -13.88 -8.26 23.85
CA ASN A 255 -13.87 -8.72 25.25
C ASN A 255 -13.97 -7.57 26.28
N TYR A 256 -13.65 -6.34 25.86
CA TYR A 256 -13.74 -5.13 26.67
C TYR A 256 -14.87 -4.19 26.22
N GLY A 257 -15.71 -4.61 25.28
CA GLY A 257 -16.85 -3.84 24.78
C GLY A 257 -16.47 -2.71 23.80
N ALA A 258 -15.26 -2.76 23.23
CA ALA A 258 -14.82 -1.80 22.22
C ALA A 258 -15.11 -2.31 20.80
N PHE A 259 -15.51 -1.43 19.90
CA PHE A 259 -15.67 -1.74 18.47
C PHE A 259 -14.32 -1.96 17.79
N ALA A 260 -14.26 -2.80 16.76
CA ALA A 260 -13.05 -3.16 16.03
C ALA A 260 -13.09 -2.67 14.58
N CYS A 261 -12.27 -1.66 14.27
CA CYS A 261 -12.20 -1.03 12.96
C CYS A 261 -10.80 -1.14 12.35
N PHE A 262 -10.71 -1.39 11.03
CA PHE A 262 -9.43 -1.68 10.36
C PHE A 262 -9.18 -0.94 9.05
N ASP A 263 -7.94 -0.44 8.92
CA ASP A 263 -7.38 0.07 7.66
C ASP A 263 -6.83 -1.06 6.81
N PHE A 264 -7.57 -1.41 5.77
CA PHE A 264 -7.14 -2.38 4.78
C PHE A 264 -6.56 -1.69 3.54
N ALA A 265 -6.27 -0.39 3.54
CA ALA A 265 -5.74 0.32 2.38
C ALA A 265 -4.46 -0.28 1.80
N ALA A 266 -3.60 -0.90 2.61
CA ALA A 266 -2.37 -1.53 2.11
C ALA A 266 -2.56 -2.97 1.62
N SER A 267 -3.56 -3.69 2.16
CA SER A 267 -3.73 -5.13 1.98
C SER A 267 -4.94 -5.55 1.16
N ALA A 268 -5.97 -4.71 1.03
CA ALA A 268 -7.25 -5.08 0.44
C ALA A 268 -7.16 -5.61 -0.99
N SER A 269 -6.18 -5.17 -1.77
CA SER A 269 -5.93 -5.68 -3.12
C SER A 269 -5.36 -7.09 -3.15
N TYR A 270 -4.93 -7.62 -2.01
CA TYR A 270 -4.18 -8.88 -1.89
C TYR A 270 -4.88 -9.93 -1.01
N VAL A 271 -5.45 -9.51 0.12
CA VAL A 271 -5.97 -10.44 1.15
C VAL A 271 -7.48 -10.65 1.03
N ASP A 272 -7.97 -11.79 1.47
CA ASP A 272 -9.40 -12.01 1.67
C ASP A 272 -9.92 -11.17 2.86
N ILE A 273 -11.11 -10.60 2.74
CA ILE A 273 -11.74 -9.76 3.76
C ILE A 273 -13.17 -10.24 3.98
N ASP A 274 -13.49 -10.52 5.23
CA ASP A 274 -14.79 -11.04 5.64
C ASP A 274 -15.24 -10.32 6.92
N MET A 275 -16.31 -9.51 6.86
CA MET A 275 -16.66 -8.67 8.01
C MET A 275 -17.15 -9.44 9.22
N ARG A 276 -18.06 -10.41 9.06
CA ARG A 276 -18.58 -11.20 10.20
C ARG A 276 -19.11 -10.35 11.37
N SER A 277 -19.70 -9.20 11.08
CA SER A 277 -20.19 -8.25 12.08
C SER A 277 -21.03 -8.94 13.16
N GLY A 278 -20.79 -8.58 14.42
CA GLY A 278 -21.43 -9.20 15.59
C GLY A 278 -20.76 -10.48 16.10
N ASN A 279 -19.83 -11.08 15.36
CA ASN A 279 -19.00 -12.18 15.88
C ASN A 279 -17.84 -11.65 16.74
N ILE A 280 -17.33 -12.49 17.64
CA ILE A 280 -16.21 -12.13 18.53
C ILE A 280 -14.93 -11.77 17.77
N ASP A 281 -14.73 -12.33 16.58
CA ASP A 281 -13.62 -12.06 15.66
C ASP A 281 -14.04 -11.20 14.44
N GLY A 282 -15.28 -10.69 14.45
CA GLY A 282 -15.85 -9.86 13.37
C GLY A 282 -15.41 -8.40 13.41
N TYR A 283 -15.29 -7.77 12.26
CA TYR A 283 -15.02 -6.33 12.20
C TYR A 283 -16.32 -5.55 12.36
N ASP A 284 -16.25 -4.37 12.96
CA ASP A 284 -17.37 -3.43 13.02
C ASP A 284 -17.25 -2.35 11.94
N ALA A 285 -16.04 -2.04 11.50
CA ALA A 285 -15.85 -1.27 10.28
C ALA A 285 -14.54 -1.61 9.58
N ILE A 286 -14.54 -1.54 8.26
CA ILE A 286 -13.33 -1.60 7.45
C ILE A 286 -13.30 -0.43 6.49
N PHE A 287 -12.09 0.06 6.22
CA PHE A 287 -11.86 1.12 5.26
C PHE A 287 -10.82 0.71 4.21
N LEU A 288 -11.14 0.99 2.95
CA LEU A 288 -10.39 0.48 1.79
C LEU A 288 -10.15 1.59 0.76
N SER A 289 -9.09 1.40 -0.02
CA SER A 289 -8.74 2.25 -1.16
C SER A 289 -8.69 1.44 -2.45
N PRO A 290 -9.83 1.24 -3.14
CA PRO A 290 -9.86 0.48 -4.39
C PRO A 290 -8.93 1.03 -5.48
N HIS A 291 -8.48 2.30 -5.43
CA HIS A 291 -7.48 2.82 -6.37
C HIS A 291 -6.13 2.08 -6.31
N LYS A 292 -5.87 1.34 -5.24
CA LYS A 292 -4.71 0.46 -5.07
C LYS A 292 -4.90 -0.93 -5.68
N PHE A 293 -6.13 -1.29 -6.02
CA PHE A 293 -6.42 -2.52 -6.74
C PHE A 293 -5.99 -2.36 -8.20
N LEU A 294 -5.60 -3.47 -8.81
CA LEU A 294 -5.36 -3.49 -10.24
C LEU A 294 -6.67 -3.19 -10.98
N GLY A 295 -6.64 -2.19 -11.86
CA GLY A 295 -7.82 -1.66 -12.54
C GLY A 295 -8.65 -0.67 -11.73
N GLY A 296 -8.25 -0.36 -10.49
CA GLY A 296 -8.95 0.53 -9.60
C GLY A 296 -8.66 2.05 -9.70
N PRO A 297 -7.63 2.59 -10.38
CA PRO A 297 -7.44 4.04 -10.43
C PRO A 297 -8.70 4.82 -10.82
N GLY A 298 -9.05 5.85 -10.03
CA GLY A 298 -10.27 6.64 -10.22
C GLY A 298 -11.50 6.17 -9.44
N THR A 299 -11.41 5.11 -8.64
CA THR A 299 -12.46 4.66 -7.70
C THR A 299 -12.54 5.52 -6.44
N PRO A 300 -13.68 5.55 -5.74
CA PRO A 300 -13.81 6.20 -4.43
C PRO A 300 -13.16 5.37 -3.33
N GLY A 301 -13.01 5.94 -2.12
CA GLY A 301 -12.78 5.18 -0.90
C GLY A 301 -14.01 4.37 -0.50
N ILE A 302 -13.82 3.28 0.24
CA ILE A 302 -14.92 2.44 0.73
C ILE A 302 -14.90 2.43 2.25
N LEU A 303 -16.08 2.64 2.85
CA LEU A 303 -16.38 2.31 4.24
C LEU A 303 -17.44 1.22 4.24
N MET A 304 -17.14 0.05 4.81
CA MET A 304 -18.17 -0.91 5.19
C MET A 304 -18.23 -0.95 6.70
N MET A 305 -19.42 -0.77 7.28
CA MET A 305 -19.58 -0.66 8.72
C MET A 305 -20.85 -1.36 9.21
N ASN A 306 -20.78 -1.91 10.41
CA ASN A 306 -21.94 -2.34 11.16
C ASN A 306 -22.84 -1.13 11.42
N LYS A 307 -24.13 -1.29 11.16
CA LYS A 307 -25.17 -0.26 11.33
C LYS A 307 -25.34 0.21 12.78
N ALA A 308 -24.75 -0.49 13.75
CA ALA A 308 -24.66 -0.07 15.16
C ALA A 308 -23.73 1.15 15.37
N LEU A 309 -22.79 1.42 14.45
CA LEU A 309 -21.92 2.61 14.50
C LEU A 309 -22.59 3.86 13.92
N TYR A 310 -23.81 3.76 13.39
CA TYR A 310 -24.52 4.87 12.76
C TYR A 310 -25.42 5.60 13.76
N GLU A 311 -24.95 6.76 14.23
CA GLU A 311 -25.60 7.56 15.28
C GLU A 311 -26.54 8.65 14.72
N LEU A 312 -26.55 8.87 13.40
CA LEU A 312 -27.35 9.94 12.76
C LEU A 312 -28.78 9.51 12.38
N ARG A 313 -29.35 8.45 12.99
CA ARG A 313 -30.71 7.96 12.63
C ARG A 313 -31.79 9.01 12.85
N SER A 314 -31.71 9.72 13.98
CA SER A 314 -32.67 10.74 14.39
C SER A 314 -32.19 12.17 14.08
N SER A 315 -31.13 12.30 13.27
CA SER A 315 -30.53 13.58 12.87
C SER A 315 -30.40 13.65 11.34
N PRO A 316 -30.17 14.82 10.74
CA PRO A 316 -29.79 14.88 9.33
C PRO A 316 -28.57 14.00 9.02
N PRO A 317 -28.46 13.46 7.79
CA PRO A 317 -27.29 12.67 7.36
C PRO A 317 -26.00 13.48 7.43
N SER A 318 -24.85 12.81 7.31
CA SER A 318 -23.54 13.49 7.36
C SER A 318 -23.42 14.59 6.31
N THR A 319 -24.04 14.37 5.14
CA THR A 319 -24.08 15.29 4.02
C THR A 319 -25.53 15.42 3.54
N CYS A 320 -26.16 16.56 3.79
CA CYS A 320 -27.49 16.84 3.24
C CYS A 320 -27.40 17.29 1.77
N GLY A 321 -28.30 16.77 0.93
CA GLY A 321 -28.40 17.17 -0.48
C GLY A 321 -29.50 16.42 -1.22
N GLY A 322 -29.65 16.71 -2.51
CA GLY A 322 -30.54 15.94 -3.38
C GLY A 322 -30.16 14.44 -3.35
N GLY A 323 -31.15 13.57 -3.45
CA GLY A 323 -30.93 12.11 -3.37
C GLY A 323 -30.88 11.53 -1.95
N THR A 324 -30.92 12.35 -0.88
CA THR A 324 -30.94 11.86 0.52
C THR A 324 -32.31 11.94 1.20
N VAL A 325 -33.28 12.58 0.54
CA VAL A 325 -34.60 12.89 1.08
C VAL A 325 -35.69 12.18 0.29
N THR A 326 -36.74 11.78 1.00
CA THR A 326 -38.02 11.35 0.42
C THR A 326 -38.97 12.55 0.26
N TYR A 327 -38.87 13.53 1.16
CA TYR A 327 -39.71 14.74 1.13
C TYR A 327 -39.01 15.94 1.77
N VAL A 328 -39.20 17.12 1.17
CA VAL A 328 -38.74 18.42 1.69
C VAL A 328 -39.75 19.50 1.31
N ASN A 329 -39.99 20.47 2.19
CA ASN A 329 -40.81 21.65 1.92
C ASN A 329 -40.09 22.96 2.30
N ASP A 330 -40.67 24.09 1.92
CA ASP A 330 -40.14 25.44 2.14
C ASP A 330 -40.63 26.09 3.44
N PHE A 331 -41.57 25.46 4.15
CA PHE A 331 -42.21 26.03 5.33
C PHE A 331 -41.48 25.73 6.64
N ASN A 332 -41.04 24.48 6.84
CA ASN A 332 -40.40 24.06 8.09
C ASN A 332 -39.38 22.94 7.85
N ALA A 333 -38.13 23.21 8.19
CA ALA A 333 -37.04 22.24 8.07
C ALA A 333 -37.29 20.93 8.84
N LYS A 334 -38.09 20.96 9.93
CA LYS A 334 -38.43 19.76 10.71
C LYS A 334 -39.34 18.78 9.96
N ASP A 335 -40.01 19.23 8.90
CA ASP A 335 -40.87 18.37 8.08
C ASP A 335 -40.07 17.59 7.02
N THR A 336 -38.75 17.79 6.95
CA THR A 336 -37.87 17.06 6.02
C THR A 336 -37.81 15.59 6.41
N ILE A 337 -38.16 14.72 5.46
CA ILE A 337 -38.10 13.27 5.62
C ILE A 337 -36.89 12.76 4.83
N TYR A 338 -35.90 12.26 5.55
CA TYR A 338 -34.72 11.59 4.99
C TYR A 338 -34.98 10.10 4.81
N TYR A 339 -34.25 9.45 3.89
CA TYR A 339 -34.35 8.00 3.71
C TYR A 339 -33.98 7.24 5.00
N ASP A 340 -34.67 6.12 5.25
CA ASP A 340 -34.38 5.24 6.39
C ASP A 340 -33.18 4.31 6.11
N ASP A 341 -32.98 3.93 4.84
CA ASP A 341 -31.82 3.14 4.44
C ASP A 341 -30.54 3.99 4.53
N ILE A 342 -29.55 3.48 5.26
CA ILE A 342 -28.31 4.21 5.54
C ILE A 342 -27.47 4.43 4.26
N GLU A 343 -27.46 3.46 3.34
CA GLU A 343 -26.64 3.56 2.13
C GLU A 343 -27.21 4.64 1.19
N GLU A 344 -28.54 4.68 1.02
CA GLU A 344 -29.21 5.75 0.26
C GLU A 344 -29.12 7.12 0.96
N ARG A 345 -29.30 7.14 2.28
CA ARG A 345 -29.26 8.35 3.11
C ARG A 345 -27.91 9.05 3.08
N GLU A 346 -26.81 8.32 2.87
CA GLU A 346 -25.44 8.83 2.89
C GLU A 346 -24.80 8.99 1.49
N ASP A 347 -25.56 8.72 0.42
CA ASP A 347 -25.15 8.86 -0.99
C ASP A 347 -25.64 10.19 -1.60
N ALA A 348 -25.30 11.29 -0.92
CA ALA A 348 -25.80 12.63 -1.27
C ALA A 348 -25.32 13.13 -2.64
N GLY A 349 -26.24 13.77 -3.37
CA GLY A 349 -26.00 14.36 -4.68
C GLY A 349 -26.05 13.33 -5.81
N THR A 350 -25.50 13.68 -6.97
CA THR A 350 -25.33 12.71 -8.06
C THR A 350 -24.30 11.67 -7.65
N ALA A 351 -24.70 10.39 -7.62
CA ALA A 351 -23.83 9.30 -7.23
C ALA A 351 -22.59 9.20 -8.14
N PRO A 352 -21.44 8.73 -7.63
CA PRO A 352 -20.23 8.50 -8.43
C PRO A 352 -20.36 7.21 -9.26
N ILE A 353 -21.29 7.18 -10.21
CA ILE A 353 -21.76 6.01 -10.98
C ILE A 353 -20.62 5.21 -11.59
N ILE A 354 -19.77 5.84 -12.41
CA ILE A 354 -18.68 5.16 -13.11
C ILE A 354 -17.67 4.64 -12.09
N GLN A 355 -17.44 5.39 -11.02
CA GLN A 355 -16.51 5.02 -9.98
C GLN A 355 -17.02 3.81 -9.17
N LYS A 356 -18.32 3.72 -8.85
CA LYS A 356 -18.94 2.54 -8.21
C LYS A 356 -18.80 1.29 -9.08
N ILE A 357 -19.10 1.41 -10.37
CA ILE A 357 -18.96 0.31 -11.33
C ILE A 357 -17.49 -0.10 -11.44
N ARG A 358 -16.55 0.84 -11.59
CA ARG A 358 -15.11 0.55 -11.64
C ARG A 358 -14.63 -0.16 -10.37
N THR A 359 -15.13 0.22 -9.19
CA THR A 359 -14.81 -0.48 -7.95
C THR A 359 -15.19 -1.96 -8.04
N SER A 360 -16.43 -2.27 -8.44
CA SER A 360 -16.88 -3.66 -8.58
C SER A 360 -16.02 -4.46 -9.57
N LEU A 361 -15.63 -3.86 -10.70
CA LEU A 361 -14.78 -4.51 -11.70
C LEU A 361 -13.36 -4.78 -11.15
N SER A 362 -12.81 -3.88 -10.33
CA SER A 362 -11.50 -4.10 -9.69
C SER A 362 -11.53 -5.22 -8.65
N PHE A 363 -12.66 -5.37 -7.93
CA PHE A 363 -12.89 -6.52 -7.04
C PHE A 363 -13.03 -7.81 -7.83
N TRP A 364 -13.74 -7.78 -8.95
CA TRP A 364 -13.89 -8.93 -9.83
C TRP A 364 -12.55 -9.42 -10.38
N VAL A 365 -11.64 -8.51 -10.77
CA VAL A 365 -10.29 -8.90 -11.21
C VAL A 365 -9.55 -9.67 -10.12
N LYS A 366 -9.63 -9.22 -8.86
CA LYS A 366 -9.01 -9.89 -7.72
C LYS A 366 -9.62 -11.29 -7.50
N GLU A 367 -10.94 -11.41 -7.52
CA GLU A 367 -11.63 -12.70 -7.39
C GLU A 367 -11.32 -13.67 -8.55
N TYR A 368 -11.26 -13.17 -9.78
CA TYR A 368 -10.92 -13.96 -10.97
C TYR A 368 -9.53 -14.61 -10.87
N VAL A 369 -8.56 -13.87 -10.34
CA VAL A 369 -7.21 -14.40 -10.07
C VAL A 369 -7.26 -15.42 -8.93
N GLY A 370 -7.98 -15.10 -7.86
CA GLY A 370 -8.19 -15.96 -6.70
C GLY A 370 -7.23 -15.67 -5.56
N TYR A 371 -7.75 -15.67 -4.33
CA TYR A 371 -7.02 -15.30 -3.12
C TYR A 371 -5.79 -16.18 -2.85
N SER A 372 -5.93 -17.50 -2.98
CA SER A 372 -4.82 -18.44 -2.75
C SER A 372 -3.67 -18.22 -3.74
N LEU A 373 -3.97 -17.95 -5.01
CA LEU A 373 -2.94 -17.67 -6.01
C LEU A 373 -2.22 -16.36 -5.70
N ILE A 374 -2.95 -15.32 -5.30
CA ILE A 374 -2.38 -14.04 -4.89
C ILE A 374 -1.47 -14.23 -3.67
N GLU A 375 -1.96 -14.89 -2.62
CA GLU A 375 -1.19 -15.16 -1.41
C GLU A 375 0.10 -15.92 -1.71
N ASN A 376 0.03 -17.01 -2.48
CA ASN A 376 1.19 -17.82 -2.86
C ASN A 376 2.23 -17.00 -3.63
N LYS A 377 1.81 -16.12 -4.55
CA LYS A 377 2.73 -15.27 -5.33
C LYS A 377 3.33 -14.13 -4.50
N GLU A 378 2.54 -13.48 -3.65
CA GLU A 378 3.05 -12.46 -2.72
C GLU A 378 4.09 -13.07 -1.75
N GLN A 379 3.78 -14.25 -1.18
CA GLN A 379 4.70 -14.97 -0.31
C GLN A 379 5.98 -15.38 -1.06
N PHE A 380 5.85 -15.95 -2.26
CA PHE A 380 7.00 -16.31 -3.08
C PHE A 380 7.93 -15.12 -3.34
N TYR A 381 7.39 -13.98 -3.76
CA TYR A 381 8.21 -12.81 -4.09
C TYR A 381 8.88 -12.20 -2.85
N ILE A 382 8.17 -12.10 -1.73
CA ILE A 382 8.77 -11.50 -0.53
C ILE A 382 9.83 -12.40 0.10
N GLU A 383 9.60 -13.71 0.15
CA GLU A 383 10.59 -14.67 0.66
C GLU A 383 11.85 -14.66 -0.20
N LYS A 384 11.72 -14.69 -1.53
CA LYS A 384 12.87 -14.66 -2.44
C LYS A 384 13.61 -13.33 -2.39
N ALA A 385 12.90 -12.21 -2.24
CA ALA A 385 13.53 -10.90 -2.08
C ALA A 385 14.31 -10.82 -0.76
N LEU A 386 13.74 -11.31 0.35
CA LEU A 386 14.43 -11.32 1.64
C LEU A 386 15.64 -12.26 1.64
N GLU A 387 15.50 -13.48 1.11
CA GLU A 387 16.60 -14.44 0.96
C GLU A 387 17.80 -13.83 0.22
N ARG A 388 17.53 -13.03 -0.83
CA ARG A 388 18.57 -12.39 -1.65
C ARG A 388 19.15 -11.12 -1.03
N LEU A 389 18.32 -10.29 -0.39
CA LEU A 389 18.73 -8.96 0.07
C LEU A 389 19.27 -8.94 1.51
N LEU A 390 18.80 -9.81 2.41
CA LEU A 390 19.25 -9.82 3.81
C LEU A 390 20.75 -10.10 3.99
N PRO A 391 21.39 -10.99 3.20
CA PRO A 391 22.84 -11.19 3.29
C PRO A 391 23.67 -9.99 2.82
N ASN A 392 23.09 -9.02 2.12
CA ASN A 392 23.82 -7.87 1.59
C ASN A 392 24.05 -6.82 2.71
N PRO A 393 25.31 -6.57 3.13
CA PRO A 393 25.61 -5.66 4.24
C PRO A 393 25.26 -4.19 3.94
N ASN A 394 25.19 -3.84 2.65
CA ASN A 394 24.90 -2.49 2.18
C ASN A 394 23.40 -2.22 2.04
N ILE A 395 22.53 -3.22 2.27
CA ILE A 395 21.08 -3.04 2.24
C ILE A 395 20.52 -3.33 3.63
N TRP A 396 19.72 -2.41 4.14
CA TRP A 396 18.98 -2.63 5.37
C TRP A 396 17.48 -2.60 5.07
N VAL A 397 16.85 -3.78 5.12
CA VAL A 397 15.40 -3.92 5.03
C VAL A 397 14.76 -3.49 6.34
N LEU A 398 13.77 -2.59 6.28
CA LEU A 398 13.09 -2.05 7.45
C LEU A 398 11.98 -2.99 7.95
N GLY A 399 11.78 -2.97 9.28
CA GLY A 399 10.79 -3.77 9.99
C GLY A 399 11.23 -5.20 10.26
N ASN A 400 10.35 -5.97 10.90
CA ASN A 400 10.58 -7.39 11.13
C ASN A 400 10.55 -8.16 9.79
N THR A 401 11.60 -8.97 9.57
CA THR A 401 11.82 -9.73 8.32
C THR A 401 11.49 -11.21 8.47
N ARG A 402 11.04 -11.65 9.66
CA ARG A 402 10.76 -13.04 10.01
C ARG A 402 9.26 -13.35 10.12
N VAL A 403 8.41 -12.32 10.07
CA VAL A 403 6.95 -12.43 10.18
C VAL A 403 6.27 -12.34 8.83
N LYS A 404 5.02 -12.81 8.76
CA LYS A 404 4.20 -12.74 7.56
C LYS A 404 4.04 -11.29 7.10
N ARG A 405 4.32 -11.04 5.83
CA ARG A 405 4.23 -9.72 5.21
C ARG A 405 3.84 -9.82 3.74
N LEU A 406 3.16 -8.80 3.24
CA LEU A 406 2.99 -8.59 1.80
C LEU A 406 4.33 -8.29 1.14
N ALA A 407 4.39 -8.39 -0.20
CA ALA A 407 5.59 -8.12 -0.97
C ALA A 407 5.89 -6.62 -1.11
N ILE A 408 5.89 -5.91 0.02
CA ILE A 408 6.22 -4.49 0.20
C ILE A 408 7.56 -4.42 0.91
N LEU A 409 8.55 -3.81 0.26
CA LEU A 409 9.92 -3.74 0.76
C LEU A 409 10.35 -2.28 0.89
N SER A 410 10.49 -1.82 2.14
CA SER A 410 11.14 -0.56 2.48
C SER A 410 12.55 -0.82 2.94
N PHE A 411 13.52 -0.06 2.44
CA PHE A 411 14.93 -0.31 2.70
C PHE A 411 15.77 0.97 2.65
N LEU A 412 16.92 0.91 3.31
CA LEU A 412 18.01 1.87 3.18
C LEU A 412 19.17 1.21 2.43
N VAL A 413 19.91 2.02 1.69
CA VAL A 413 21.14 1.60 1.00
C VAL A 413 22.32 2.33 1.60
N PHE A 414 23.34 1.62 2.05
CA PHE A 414 24.58 2.18 2.57
C PHE A 414 25.68 2.09 1.51
N PRO A 415 26.46 3.16 1.30
CA PRO A 415 27.66 3.08 0.47
C PRO A 415 28.65 2.05 1.02
N GLU A 416 29.36 1.36 0.12
CA GLU A 416 30.48 0.50 0.51
C GLU A 416 31.58 1.36 1.17
N THR A 417 31.96 1.03 2.40
CA THR A 417 33.11 1.65 3.08
C THR A 417 34.27 0.69 3.13
N THR A 418 35.49 1.20 2.91
CA THR A 418 36.74 0.43 2.94
C THR A 418 37.16 -0.07 4.34
N SER A 419 36.40 0.18 5.40
CA SER A 419 36.74 -0.27 6.76
C SER A 419 36.08 -1.62 7.06
N SER A 420 36.86 -2.68 6.87
CA SER A 420 36.54 -4.05 7.21
C SER A 420 36.88 -4.32 8.67
N THR A 421 35.89 -4.26 9.56
CA THR A 421 35.95 -4.91 10.87
C THR A 421 34.59 -5.49 11.21
N SER A 422 34.29 -6.68 10.70
CA SER A 422 33.04 -7.38 10.95
C SER A 422 32.87 -7.74 12.44
N SER A 423 32.20 -6.87 13.18
CA SER A 423 31.62 -7.17 14.48
C SER A 423 30.14 -7.51 14.26
N PHE A 424 29.70 -8.71 14.66
CA PHE A 424 28.28 -9.05 14.71
C PHE A 424 27.56 -8.07 15.65
N VAL A 425 26.80 -7.13 15.09
CA VAL A 425 25.93 -6.23 15.86
C VAL A 425 24.67 -7.00 16.22
N ASP A 426 24.41 -7.12 17.52
CA ASP A 426 23.15 -7.65 18.07
C ASP A 426 21.98 -6.83 17.51
N GLU A 427 21.15 -7.45 16.67
CA GLU A 427 19.96 -6.85 16.04
C GLU A 427 18.99 -6.23 17.08
N ARG A 428 19.12 -6.61 18.35
CA ARG A 428 18.26 -6.18 19.47
C ARG A 428 18.70 -4.89 20.16
N LYS A 429 19.83 -4.29 19.78
CA LYS A 429 20.23 -2.95 20.25
C LYS A 429 20.05 -1.91 19.16
N ILE A 430 18.80 -1.50 18.96
CA ILE A 430 18.39 -0.29 18.22
C ILE A 430 18.79 0.96 19.05
N SER A 431 20.04 1.04 19.51
CA SER A 431 20.57 2.23 20.16
C SER A 431 21.35 3.03 19.14
N LEU A 432 20.70 4.08 18.64
CA LEU A 432 21.26 5.33 18.12
C LEU A 432 22.55 5.19 17.31
N PHE A 433 22.43 5.16 15.99
CA PHE A 433 22.85 6.24 15.09
C PHE A 433 22.75 5.67 13.68
N MET A 434 22.21 6.45 12.73
CA MET A 434 22.19 6.13 11.29
C MET A 434 23.60 6.14 10.66
N SER A 435 24.60 5.73 11.45
CA SER A 435 25.95 5.38 11.06
C SER A 435 26.14 3.92 11.43
N ARG A 436 25.97 3.03 10.45
CA ARG A 436 26.61 1.71 10.54
C ARG A 436 28.13 1.93 10.51
N GLU A 437 28.92 0.86 10.69
CA GLU A 437 30.36 0.92 10.33
C GLU A 437 30.53 1.47 8.88
N SER A 438 29.52 1.25 8.03
CA SER A 438 29.39 1.76 6.67
C SER A 438 28.96 3.24 6.51
N GLY A 439 28.85 4.02 7.59
CA GLY A 439 28.49 5.44 7.53
C GLY A 439 27.01 5.71 7.26
N LYS A 440 26.71 6.85 6.62
CA LYS A 440 25.33 7.33 6.36
C LYS A 440 24.72 6.66 5.11
N PRO A 441 23.42 6.33 5.11
CA PRO A 441 22.77 5.75 3.94
C PRO A 441 22.65 6.75 2.79
N LEU A 442 22.48 6.28 1.55
CA LEU A 442 21.98 7.09 0.46
C LEU A 442 20.58 7.63 0.81
N HIS A 443 20.30 8.86 0.41
CA HIS A 443 18.98 9.46 0.59
C HIS A 443 17.91 8.61 -0.14
N GLY A 444 16.81 8.24 0.52
CA GLY A 444 15.77 7.38 -0.07
C GLY A 444 15.25 7.87 -1.43
N PRO A 445 14.87 9.15 -1.57
CA PRO A 445 14.55 9.75 -2.86
C PRO A 445 15.68 9.73 -3.91
N PHE A 446 16.95 9.71 -3.49
CA PHE A 446 18.07 9.56 -4.43
C PHE A 446 18.17 8.14 -4.96
N ALA A 447 18.09 7.13 -4.10
CA ALA A 447 18.08 5.73 -4.53
C ALA A 447 16.87 5.43 -5.44
N ALA A 448 15.68 5.98 -5.13
CA ALA A 448 14.52 5.92 -6.03
C ALA A 448 14.78 6.61 -7.38
N LYS A 449 15.49 7.75 -7.37
CA LYS A 449 15.87 8.48 -8.59
C LYS A 449 16.85 7.68 -9.45
N LEU A 450 17.81 6.98 -8.84
CA LEU A 450 18.73 6.08 -9.55
C LEU A 450 17.99 4.89 -10.16
N LEU A 451 17.08 4.26 -9.42
CA LEU A 451 16.21 3.20 -9.95
C LEU A 451 15.44 3.64 -11.20
N ASN A 452 14.89 4.86 -11.17
CA ASN A 452 14.21 5.44 -12.32
C ASN A 452 15.16 5.73 -13.48
N ASP A 453 16.23 6.50 -13.24
CA ASP A 453 17.06 7.05 -14.31
C ASP A 453 17.95 5.98 -14.96
N LEU A 454 18.46 5.01 -14.19
CA LEU A 454 19.34 3.97 -14.73
C LEU A 454 18.58 2.76 -15.27
N PHE A 455 17.40 2.45 -14.70
CA PHE A 455 16.73 1.17 -14.94
C PHE A 455 15.26 1.28 -15.33
N GLY A 456 14.67 2.48 -15.29
CA GLY A 456 13.24 2.67 -15.56
C GLY A 456 12.31 2.18 -14.44
N ILE A 457 12.86 1.76 -13.30
CA ILE A 457 12.11 1.22 -12.16
C ILE A 457 11.47 2.36 -11.36
N GLN A 458 10.15 2.34 -11.28
CA GLN A 458 9.34 3.33 -10.57
C GLN A 458 9.18 2.91 -9.11
N ALA A 459 10.12 3.36 -8.27
CA ALA A 459 10.10 3.22 -6.82
C ALA A 459 9.64 4.51 -6.13
N ARG A 460 9.37 4.45 -4.82
CA ARG A 460 9.02 5.63 -4.02
C ARG A 460 10.09 5.93 -2.98
N GLY A 461 10.52 7.18 -2.89
CA GLY A 461 11.38 7.68 -1.82
C GLY A 461 10.62 8.57 -0.83
N GLY A 462 10.93 8.48 0.47
CA GLY A 462 10.40 9.36 1.51
C GLY A 462 9.85 8.60 2.71
N CYS A 463 8.92 9.21 3.46
CA CYS A 463 8.36 8.66 4.70
C CYS A 463 7.02 7.91 4.53
N ALA A 464 6.55 7.73 3.28
CA ALA A 464 5.34 6.98 2.91
C ALA A 464 4.07 7.31 3.73
N CYS A 465 3.92 8.55 4.19
CA CYS A 465 2.80 9.00 5.04
C CYS A 465 2.63 8.19 6.34
N ALA A 466 3.74 7.69 6.90
CA ALA A 466 3.78 6.93 8.15
C ALA A 466 4.94 7.40 9.03
N ALA A 467 5.13 8.73 9.10
CA ALA A 467 6.27 9.34 9.78
C ALA A 467 6.46 8.88 11.25
N PRO A 468 5.42 8.70 12.09
CA PRO A 468 5.61 8.14 13.44
C PRO A 468 6.24 6.74 13.43
N TYR A 469 5.76 5.83 12.59
CA TYR A 469 6.36 4.50 12.44
C TYR A 469 7.76 4.59 11.84
N GLY A 470 7.95 5.46 10.86
CA GLY A 470 9.26 5.76 10.28
C GLY A 470 10.28 6.26 11.30
N ASN A 471 9.85 7.08 12.27
CA ASN A 471 10.71 7.53 13.36
C ASN A 471 11.17 6.35 14.21
N HIS A 472 10.27 5.43 14.56
CA HIS A 472 10.64 4.23 15.30
C HIS A 472 11.63 3.35 14.51
N LEU A 473 11.33 3.08 13.22
CA LEU A 473 12.19 2.28 12.34
C LEU A 473 13.59 2.88 12.13
N LEU A 474 13.71 4.20 12.18
CA LEU A 474 14.97 4.92 11.96
C LEU A 474 15.64 5.36 13.26
N GLY A 475 15.09 5.01 14.43
CA GLY A 475 15.63 5.41 15.74
C GLY A 475 15.59 6.92 15.99
N VAL A 476 14.59 7.62 15.45
CA VAL A 476 14.38 9.05 15.63
C VAL A 476 13.60 9.29 16.93
N ASP A 477 14.29 9.78 17.96
CA ASP A 477 13.69 10.18 19.22
C ASP A 477 12.96 11.54 19.12
N GLU A 478 12.34 11.96 20.22
CA GLU A 478 11.58 13.20 20.30
C GLU A 478 12.45 14.45 20.02
N ASN A 479 13.64 14.52 20.63
CA ASN A 479 14.55 15.66 20.46
C ASN A 479 14.98 15.83 19.00
N LEU A 480 15.30 14.71 18.36
CA LEU A 480 15.66 14.69 16.96
C LEU A 480 14.48 15.05 16.05
N SER A 481 13.30 14.49 16.34
CA SER A 481 12.06 14.84 15.64
C SER A 481 11.76 16.35 15.70
N LEU A 482 11.91 16.96 16.89
CA LEU A 482 11.75 18.41 17.08
C LEU A 482 12.81 19.23 16.34
N SER A 483 14.03 18.71 16.23
CA SER A 483 15.10 19.33 15.44
C SER A 483 14.80 19.32 13.94
N PHE A 484 14.22 18.22 13.42
CA PHE A 484 13.70 18.19 12.05
C PHE A 484 12.59 19.21 11.86
N ARG A 485 11.62 19.28 12.78
CA ARG A 485 10.53 20.27 12.73
C ARG A 485 11.06 21.69 12.65
N ALA A 486 11.98 22.07 13.53
CA ALA A 486 12.57 23.41 13.55
C ALA A 486 13.29 23.75 12.25
N THR A 487 13.98 22.78 11.65
CA THR A 487 14.68 22.97 10.37
C THR A 487 13.72 23.06 9.18
N ILE A 488 12.66 22.26 9.19
CA ILE A 488 11.57 22.34 8.21
C ILE A 488 10.87 23.70 8.26
N GLN A 489 10.66 24.26 9.45
CA GLN A 489 10.07 25.61 9.63
C GLN A 489 10.95 26.73 9.02
N LYS A 490 12.26 26.51 8.90
CA LYS A 490 13.17 27.40 8.17
C LYS A 490 13.11 27.24 6.65
N GLY A 491 12.27 26.32 6.14
CA GLY A 491 12.07 26.08 4.71
C GLY A 491 12.95 24.98 4.10
N TYR A 492 13.63 24.17 4.93
CA TYR A 492 14.49 23.08 4.46
C TYR A 492 13.79 21.72 4.57
N LEU A 493 12.93 21.38 3.60
CA LEU A 493 12.19 20.10 3.61
C LEU A 493 13.09 18.88 3.37
N GLY A 494 14.27 19.06 2.79
CA GLY A 494 15.19 17.97 2.45
C GLY A 494 15.81 17.25 3.66
N VAL A 495 15.64 17.76 4.87
CA VAL A 495 16.10 17.08 6.09
C VAL A 495 15.15 15.96 6.55
N LYS A 496 13.97 15.84 5.93
CA LYS A 496 12.99 14.82 6.31
C LYS A 496 13.61 13.42 6.19
N PRO A 497 13.60 12.61 7.27
CA PRO A 497 14.06 11.24 7.17
C PRO A 497 13.13 10.42 6.28
N GLY A 498 13.68 9.37 5.67
CA GLY A 498 12.93 8.51 4.77
C GLY A 498 13.78 7.39 4.20
N TRP A 499 13.13 6.54 3.42
CA TRP A 499 13.69 5.33 2.83
C TRP A 499 13.28 5.21 1.37
N THR A 500 13.73 4.16 0.70
CA THR A 500 13.20 3.74 -0.60
C THR A 500 12.23 2.58 -0.39
N ARG A 501 11.09 2.61 -1.07
CA ARG A 501 10.09 1.54 -1.06
C ARG A 501 9.80 1.06 -2.46
N ILE A 502 9.75 -0.26 -2.59
CA ILE A 502 9.24 -0.98 -3.76
C ILE A 502 8.18 -2.00 -3.33
N SER A 503 7.48 -2.56 -4.30
CA SER A 503 6.51 -3.62 -4.12
C SER A 503 6.49 -4.54 -5.33
N PHE A 504 6.30 -5.84 -5.09
CA PHE A 504 6.24 -6.88 -6.11
C PHE A 504 4.80 -7.38 -6.22
N PRO A 505 4.00 -6.88 -7.18
CA PRO A 505 2.63 -7.35 -7.31
C PRO A 505 2.61 -8.83 -7.71
N TYR A 506 1.65 -9.59 -7.19
CA TYR A 506 1.43 -11.02 -7.48
C TYR A 506 1.47 -11.45 -8.97
N TYR A 507 1.24 -10.52 -9.90
CA TYR A 507 1.25 -10.78 -11.34
C TYR A 507 2.55 -10.41 -12.07
N MET A 508 3.53 -9.83 -11.37
CA MET A 508 4.85 -9.49 -11.93
C MET A 508 5.49 -10.71 -12.60
N SER A 509 6.28 -10.50 -13.65
CA SER A 509 7.04 -11.60 -14.26
C SER A 509 8.30 -11.92 -13.44
N LYS A 510 8.83 -13.14 -13.56
CA LYS A 510 10.06 -13.51 -12.86
C LYS A 510 11.26 -12.67 -13.33
N GLU A 511 11.29 -12.35 -14.60
CA GLU A 511 12.34 -11.55 -15.24
C GLU A 511 12.35 -10.11 -14.70
N GLU A 512 11.16 -9.50 -14.55
CA GLU A 512 10.99 -8.18 -13.93
C GLU A 512 11.42 -8.19 -12.46
N PHE A 513 11.03 -9.23 -11.71
CA PHE A 513 11.41 -9.43 -10.32
C PHE A 513 12.94 -9.55 -10.15
N ASP A 514 13.58 -10.43 -10.92
CA ASP A 514 15.03 -10.65 -10.88
C ASP A 514 15.81 -9.40 -11.32
N PHE A 515 15.30 -8.66 -12.29
CA PHE A 515 15.88 -7.38 -12.74
C PHE A 515 15.82 -6.31 -11.64
N ILE A 516 14.70 -6.17 -10.93
CA ILE A 516 14.57 -5.22 -9.82
C ILE A 516 15.59 -5.54 -8.72
N LEU A 517 15.71 -6.81 -8.30
CA LEU A 517 16.68 -7.19 -7.27
C LEU A 517 18.13 -6.93 -7.71
N SER A 518 18.45 -7.22 -8.98
CA SER A 518 19.78 -6.95 -9.53
C SER A 518 20.08 -5.44 -9.59
N ALA A 519 19.08 -4.61 -9.86
CA ALA A 519 19.21 -3.15 -9.82
C ALA A 519 19.41 -2.61 -8.39
N LEU A 520 18.78 -3.22 -7.38
CA LEU A 520 19.03 -2.89 -5.98
C LEU A 520 20.46 -3.23 -5.56
N GLU A 521 20.93 -4.43 -5.90
CA GLU A 521 22.30 -4.87 -5.66
C GLU A 521 23.29 -3.92 -6.34
N PHE A 522 23.03 -3.54 -7.60
CA PHE A 522 23.82 -2.54 -8.31
C PHE A 522 23.92 -1.22 -7.53
N ILE A 523 22.79 -0.67 -7.07
CA ILE A 523 22.78 0.61 -6.32
C ILE A 523 23.50 0.45 -4.98
N SER A 524 23.44 -0.72 -4.35
CA SER A 524 24.16 -1.00 -3.10
C SER A 524 25.69 -1.02 -3.26
N ILE A 525 26.19 -1.30 -4.45
CA ILE A 525 27.63 -1.33 -4.76
C ILE A 525 28.10 0.02 -5.34
N TYR A 526 27.33 0.57 -6.28
CA TYR A 526 27.78 1.67 -7.14
C TYR A 526 27.03 2.98 -6.92
N GLY A 527 25.92 3.00 -6.17
CA GLY A 527 24.98 4.13 -6.12
C GLY A 527 25.62 5.44 -5.63
N ASN A 528 26.60 5.36 -4.73
CA ASN A 528 27.36 6.51 -4.25
C ASN A 528 28.18 7.20 -5.37
N ARG A 529 28.71 6.44 -6.34
CA ARG A 529 29.51 6.97 -7.46
C ARG A 529 28.72 7.91 -8.36
N PHE A 530 27.39 7.77 -8.37
CA PHE A 530 26.50 8.61 -9.16
C PHE A 530 26.20 9.96 -8.51
N LEU A 531 26.51 10.16 -7.21
CA LEU A 531 26.23 11.40 -6.50
C LEU A 531 26.71 12.62 -7.32
N PRO A 532 27.97 12.75 -7.77
CA PRO A 532 28.45 13.94 -8.50
C PRO A 532 27.63 14.36 -9.73
N LEU A 533 26.85 13.44 -10.31
CA LEU A 533 26.01 13.69 -11.48
C LEU A 533 24.67 14.38 -11.12
N TYR A 534 24.35 14.53 -9.84
CA TYR A 534 23.06 15.08 -9.39
C TYR A 534 23.21 16.29 -8.47
N SER A 535 22.20 17.16 -8.48
CA SER A 535 21.95 18.20 -7.48
C SER A 535 21.04 17.66 -6.40
N PHE A 536 21.25 18.08 -5.15
CA PHE A 536 20.21 17.98 -4.13
C PHE A 536 19.67 19.38 -3.79
N ASN A 537 18.36 19.53 -3.75
CA ASN A 537 17.71 20.77 -3.32
C ASN A 537 17.26 20.62 -1.85
N TRP A 538 17.96 21.27 -0.93
CA TRP A 538 17.64 21.25 0.50
C TRP A 538 16.26 21.80 0.85
N LYS A 539 15.70 22.70 0.02
CA LYS A 539 14.38 23.27 0.26
C LYS A 539 13.25 22.31 -0.08
N THR A 540 13.39 21.52 -1.14
CA THR A 540 12.34 20.61 -1.63
C THR A 540 12.59 19.15 -1.27
N GLY A 541 13.83 18.74 -1.06
CA GLY A 541 14.24 17.34 -0.90
C GLY A 541 14.44 16.60 -2.23
N GLU A 542 14.42 17.30 -3.37
CA GLU A 542 14.46 16.69 -4.69
C GLU A 542 15.88 16.53 -5.22
N TRP A 543 16.07 15.49 -6.05
CA TRP A 543 17.31 15.20 -6.76
C TRP A 543 17.13 15.45 -8.26
N THR A 544 18.06 16.19 -8.86
CA THR A 544 18.00 16.55 -10.28
C THR A 544 19.32 16.27 -10.98
N PHE A 545 19.28 15.52 -12.08
CA PHE A 545 20.47 15.24 -12.89
C PHE A 545 21.08 16.53 -13.47
N ARG A 546 22.40 16.67 -13.38
CA ARG A 546 23.14 17.86 -13.82
C ARG A 546 23.87 17.58 -15.12
N ARG A 547 23.25 17.90 -16.25
CA ARG A 547 23.89 17.77 -17.58
C ARG A 547 25.20 18.57 -17.72
N LYS A 548 25.33 19.73 -17.06
CA LYS A 548 26.54 20.57 -17.12
C LYS A 548 27.71 20.01 -16.29
N SER A 549 27.46 19.44 -15.10
CA SER A 549 28.54 18.91 -14.27
C SER A 549 29.18 17.65 -14.85
N VAL A 550 28.44 16.89 -15.67
CA VAL A 550 28.98 15.82 -16.50
C VAL A 550 30.10 16.35 -17.40
N LYS A 551 29.87 17.43 -18.16
CA LYS A 551 30.89 18.02 -19.04
C LYS A 551 32.08 18.58 -18.25
N ASP A 552 31.82 19.28 -17.15
CA ASP A 552 32.90 19.94 -16.39
C ASP A 552 33.72 18.98 -15.50
N SER A 553 33.14 17.87 -15.02
CA SER A 553 33.90 16.85 -14.27
C SER A 553 34.73 15.98 -15.22
N LEU A 554 34.16 15.59 -16.36
CA LEU A 554 34.84 14.72 -17.33
C LEU A 554 35.91 15.43 -18.17
N MET A 555 35.76 16.74 -18.41
CA MET A 555 36.78 17.56 -19.08
C MET A 555 37.97 17.89 -18.18
N ARG A 556 37.79 17.92 -16.86
CA ARG A 556 38.90 18.14 -15.90
C ARG A 556 39.78 16.89 -15.71
N ASP A 557 39.18 15.70 -15.82
CA ASP A 557 39.86 14.43 -15.51
C ASP A 557 40.28 13.62 -16.76
N ASN A 558 40.35 14.26 -17.94
CA ASN A 558 40.76 13.65 -19.22
C ASN A 558 39.93 12.41 -19.66
N GLN A 559 38.69 12.26 -19.16
CA GLN A 559 37.78 11.16 -19.51
C GLN A 559 36.93 11.48 -20.76
N LYS A 560 37.61 11.75 -21.90
CA LYS A 560 36.93 12.09 -23.18
C LYS A 560 35.95 11.01 -23.66
N ASN A 561 36.18 9.74 -23.31
CA ASN A 561 35.34 8.62 -23.70
C ASN A 561 33.95 8.64 -23.02
N LEU A 562 33.82 9.15 -21.80
CA LEU A 562 32.52 9.18 -21.11
C LEU A 562 31.63 10.33 -21.61
N VAL A 563 32.23 11.48 -21.95
CA VAL A 563 31.51 12.56 -22.63
C VAL A 563 30.95 12.07 -23.96
N GLN A 564 31.77 11.34 -24.74
CA GLN A 564 31.32 10.71 -25.97
C GLN A 564 30.27 9.63 -25.75
N LEU A 565 30.35 8.82 -24.69
CA LEU A 565 29.35 7.80 -24.37
C LEU A 565 28.01 8.43 -24.00
N ILE A 566 28.00 9.45 -23.14
CA ILE A 566 26.80 10.18 -22.72
C ILE A 566 26.21 10.97 -23.89
N ASP A 567 27.05 11.64 -24.69
CA ASP A 567 26.61 12.32 -25.91
C ASP A 567 26.06 11.31 -26.94
N LYS A 568 26.65 10.12 -27.09
CA LYS A 568 26.18 9.07 -28.01
C LYS A 568 24.85 8.44 -27.56
N LEU A 569 24.69 8.18 -26.26
CA LEU A 569 23.42 7.76 -25.65
C LEU A 569 22.33 8.85 -25.78
N SER A 570 22.73 10.13 -25.81
CA SER A 570 21.83 11.29 -25.99
C SER A 570 21.57 11.68 -27.46
N LEU A 571 22.40 11.25 -28.42
CA LEU A 571 22.27 11.59 -29.85
C LEU A 571 21.41 10.60 -30.62
N THR A 572 21.27 9.36 -30.14
CA THR A 572 20.31 8.39 -30.67
C THR A 572 18.84 8.73 -30.33
N SER A 573 18.59 9.74 -29.49
CA SER A 573 17.27 10.07 -28.91
C SER A 573 16.53 11.26 -29.55
N MET A 574 16.84 11.65 -30.80
CA MET A 574 16.25 12.85 -31.44
C MET A 574 15.44 12.62 -32.72
N LYS A 575 14.83 11.43 -32.94
CA LYS A 575 13.81 11.28 -33.99
C LYS A 575 12.51 10.68 -33.45
N PRO A 576 11.38 11.43 -33.46
CA PRO A 576 10.08 10.87 -33.18
C PRO A 576 9.62 10.06 -34.40
N ASN A 577 9.26 8.79 -34.20
CA ASN A 577 8.52 8.02 -35.19
C ASN A 577 7.06 7.97 -34.74
N ASP A 578 6.21 8.68 -35.47
CA ASP A 578 4.76 8.55 -35.40
C ASP A 578 4.30 7.23 -36.04
N ASN A 579 3.13 6.78 -35.58
CA ASN A 579 2.37 5.57 -35.94
C ASN A 579 2.74 4.29 -35.20
N CYS A 580 1.86 3.87 -34.27
CA CYS A 580 1.25 2.54 -34.34
C CYS A 580 -0.02 2.45 -33.47
N ILE A 581 -1.19 2.42 -34.11
CA ILE A 581 -2.34 1.65 -33.62
C ILE A 581 -2.31 0.34 -34.41
N ARG A 582 -1.99 -0.79 -33.77
CA ARG A 582 -2.13 -2.12 -34.35
C ARG A 582 -3.05 -2.97 -33.48
N LYS A 583 -3.95 -3.69 -34.14
CA LYS A 583 -4.86 -4.67 -33.52
C LYS A 583 -4.05 -5.82 -32.91
N PHE A 584 -4.50 -6.31 -31.76
CA PHE A 584 -3.82 -7.31 -30.94
C PHE A 584 -4.17 -8.74 -31.39
N ASP A 585 -3.15 -9.52 -31.74
CA ASP A 585 -3.18 -10.98 -31.87
C ASP A 585 -2.11 -11.61 -30.93
N ASP A 586 -2.45 -12.73 -30.30
CA ASP A 586 -1.68 -13.41 -29.23
C ASP A 586 -0.27 -13.92 -29.65
N ALA A 587 0.04 -13.97 -30.94
CA ALA A 587 1.31 -14.49 -31.46
C ALA A 587 2.50 -13.52 -31.34
N HIS A 588 2.26 -12.22 -31.08
CA HIS A 588 3.31 -11.20 -31.05
C HIS A 588 4.09 -11.10 -29.72
N LYS A 589 3.65 -11.76 -28.64
CA LYS A 589 4.24 -11.58 -27.30
C LYS A 589 5.46 -12.45 -26.99
N SER A 590 5.59 -13.67 -27.53
CA SER A 590 6.79 -14.49 -27.22
C SER A 590 8.09 -13.87 -27.71
N LYS A 591 8.04 -13.09 -28.81
CA LYS A 591 9.15 -12.27 -29.29
C LYS A 591 9.44 -11.06 -28.39
N ASN A 592 8.41 -10.46 -27.79
CA ASN A 592 8.58 -9.28 -26.92
C ASN A 592 9.13 -9.64 -25.52
N ASP A 593 8.80 -10.81 -24.97
CA ASP A 593 9.37 -11.27 -23.69
C ASP A 593 10.89 -11.55 -23.82
N LEU A 594 11.33 -12.09 -24.97
CA LEU A 594 12.75 -12.24 -25.34
C LEU A 594 13.44 -10.88 -25.49
N LEU A 595 12.83 -9.93 -26.21
CA LEU A 595 13.33 -8.56 -26.35
C LEU A 595 13.42 -7.81 -25.00
N GLY A 596 12.49 -8.07 -24.07
CA GLY A 596 12.50 -7.46 -22.73
C GLY A 596 13.68 -7.93 -21.88
N THR A 597 14.01 -9.22 -21.92
CA THR A 597 15.14 -9.80 -21.16
C THR A 597 16.49 -9.30 -21.66
N GLU A 598 16.65 -9.18 -22.99
CA GLU A 598 17.84 -8.57 -23.60
C GLU A 598 18.00 -7.10 -23.19
N SER A 599 16.89 -6.36 -23.09
CA SER A 599 16.89 -4.95 -22.68
C SER A 599 17.35 -4.74 -21.23
N PHE A 600 16.91 -5.59 -20.30
CA PHE A 600 17.29 -5.51 -18.88
C PHE A 600 18.77 -5.81 -18.64
N THR A 601 19.30 -6.81 -19.34
CA THR A 601 20.74 -7.13 -19.29
C THR A 601 21.57 -5.97 -19.84
N MET A 602 21.12 -5.34 -20.92
CA MET A 602 21.77 -4.15 -21.48
C MET A 602 21.76 -2.98 -20.49
N TYR A 603 20.64 -2.70 -19.82
CA TYR A 603 20.56 -1.62 -18.82
C TYR A 603 21.54 -1.83 -17.66
N LEU A 604 21.69 -3.06 -17.15
CA LEU A 604 22.66 -3.40 -16.11
C LEU A 604 24.11 -3.21 -16.59
N ASN A 605 24.42 -3.67 -17.80
CA ASN A 605 25.76 -3.54 -18.38
C ASN A 605 26.13 -2.07 -18.64
N ASP A 606 25.20 -1.28 -19.18
CA ASP A 606 25.38 0.15 -19.41
C ASP A 606 25.61 0.88 -18.09
N ALA A 607 24.78 0.61 -17.08
CA ALA A 607 24.94 1.21 -15.76
C ALA A 607 26.29 0.86 -15.13
N LYS A 608 26.75 -0.38 -15.28
CA LYS A 608 28.06 -0.84 -14.79
C LYS A 608 29.22 -0.17 -15.51
N SER A 609 29.18 -0.10 -16.84
CA SER A 609 30.18 0.61 -17.65
C SER A 609 30.30 2.09 -17.22
N ILE A 610 29.16 2.75 -16.96
CA ILE A 610 29.15 4.11 -16.44
C ILE A 610 29.75 4.14 -15.02
N ALA A 611 29.31 3.27 -14.11
CA ALA A 611 29.80 3.25 -12.73
C ALA A 611 31.32 3.00 -12.62
N ASP A 612 31.88 2.16 -13.49
CA ASP A 612 33.31 1.87 -13.53
C ASP A 612 34.14 3.04 -14.07
N SER A 613 33.52 3.94 -14.84
CA SER A 613 34.14 5.18 -15.28
C SER A 613 34.11 6.31 -14.24
N LEU A 614 33.21 6.22 -13.26
CA LEU A 614 33.05 7.25 -12.22
C LEU A 614 34.05 7.01 -11.08
N LEU A 615 34.56 8.10 -10.52
CA LEU A 615 35.48 8.03 -9.37
C LEU A 615 34.79 7.41 -8.15
N ASN A 616 35.53 6.62 -7.38
CA ASN A 616 35.06 6.05 -6.12
C ASN A 616 34.82 7.11 -5.03
N PHE A 617 35.46 8.27 -5.12
CA PHE A 617 35.45 9.28 -4.06
C PHE A 617 34.58 10.48 -4.43
N CYS A 618 33.55 10.74 -3.63
CA CYS A 618 32.76 11.95 -3.71
C CYS A 618 33.32 12.98 -2.71
N ARG A 619 33.62 14.20 -3.16
CA ARG A 619 33.86 15.31 -2.22
C ARG A 619 32.58 15.55 -1.44
N GLU A 620 32.67 15.66 -0.11
CA GLU A 620 31.53 16.00 0.75
C GLU A 620 30.82 17.24 0.21
N ARG A 621 29.51 17.12 -0.03
CA ARG A 621 28.72 18.30 -0.36
C ARG A 621 28.47 19.14 0.87
N LYS A 622 28.55 20.45 0.66
CA LYS A 622 28.27 21.44 1.71
C LYS A 622 26.79 21.38 2.10
N VAL A 623 26.56 21.06 3.37
CA VAL A 623 25.29 21.33 4.05
C VAL A 623 25.17 22.86 4.20
N PRO A 624 24.01 23.48 3.91
CA PRO A 624 23.77 24.89 4.18
C PRO A 624 24.14 25.26 5.61
N VAL A 625 24.75 26.43 5.82
CA VAL A 625 25.24 26.89 7.14
C VAL A 625 24.10 26.95 8.18
N ASP A 626 22.86 27.19 7.74
CA ASP A 626 21.68 27.28 8.59
C ASP A 626 21.13 25.92 9.05
N ILE A 627 21.65 24.82 8.49
CA ILE A 627 21.29 23.44 8.82
C ILE A 627 22.41 22.84 9.66
N ASN A 628 22.06 22.33 10.84
CA ASN A 628 23.00 21.54 11.63
C ASN A 628 23.41 20.30 10.81
N ALA A 629 24.71 20.12 10.54
CA ALA A 629 25.23 19.00 9.74
C ALA A 629 24.87 17.62 10.31
N ASN A 630 24.58 17.53 11.62
CA ASN A 630 24.11 16.29 12.24
C ASN A 630 22.69 15.92 11.80
N LEU A 631 21.90 16.87 11.26
CA LEU A 631 20.57 16.63 10.70
C LEU A 631 20.60 16.10 9.26
N ALA A 632 21.77 16.06 8.64
CA ALA A 632 21.98 15.43 7.35
C ALA A 632 22.19 13.91 7.55
N TYR A 633 21.10 13.14 7.63
CA TYR A 633 21.13 11.69 7.91
C TYR A 633 21.39 10.80 6.70
N PHE A 634 21.94 11.38 5.63
CA PHE A 634 22.24 10.67 4.40
C PHE A 634 23.57 11.13 3.83
N ALA A 635 24.17 10.30 2.96
CA ALA A 635 25.37 10.63 2.21
C ALA A 635 25.07 11.74 1.19
N ILE A 636 25.93 12.77 1.13
CA ILE A 636 25.73 13.98 0.31
C ILE A 636 26.92 14.28 -0.58
#